data_AF-A0A7S2QBJ1-F1
#
_entry.id   AF-A0A7S2QBJ1-F1
#
_cell.length_a   1.000
_cell.length_b   1.000
_cell.length_c   1.000
_cell.angle_alpha   90.00
_cell.angle_beta   90.00
_cell.angle_gamma   90.00
#
_symmetry.space_group_name_H-M   'P 1'
#
loop_
_entity.id
_entity.type
_entity.pdbx_description
1 polymer ?
#
loop_
_entity_poly.entity_id
_entity_poly.type
_entity_poly.pdbx_seq_one_letter_code
_entity_poly.pdbx_strand_id
1 'polypeptide(L)'
;WLRKKGHHVGVWKRRFFRFDGKALRYWKSLDNAQAKQPPRGVLRLEGCFVLAGRENRFVIKAPASNPFDEELVAASAQERDAWIRALNAAALQYRLASASRQVDLERFLESKGLWGTVEEARAIASAAASTASSSGIHESVGESPLGPPVSTGDSEAHARAGSVLLRVSEEPWEPRQGILVVTGRRALHNF
;
A
#
# COMPACT_ATOMS: atom_id res chain seq x y z
N TRP A 1 -8.83 19.64 -3.98
CA TRP A 1 -8.53 19.95 -5.40
C TRP A 1 -7.09 19.58 -5.68
N LEU A 2 -6.73 19.16 -6.89
CA LEU A 2 -5.34 18.87 -7.27
C LEU A 2 -5.01 19.44 -8.66
N ARG A 3 -3.73 19.69 -8.94
CA ARG A 3 -3.25 19.88 -10.31
C ARG A 3 -2.78 18.53 -10.84
N LYS A 4 -3.28 18.12 -12.00
CA LYS A 4 -2.94 16.86 -12.68
C LYS A 4 -2.18 17.17 -13.96
N LYS A 5 -1.10 16.44 -14.23
CA LYS A 5 -0.38 16.50 -15.52
C LYS A 5 -1.19 15.75 -16.59
N GLY A 6 -1.35 16.37 -17.76
CA GLY A 6 -1.94 15.70 -18.92
C GLY A 6 -0.94 14.71 -19.54
N HIS A 7 -1.40 13.52 -19.93
CA HIS A 7 -0.53 12.46 -20.46
C HIS A 7 0.07 12.80 -21.84
N HIS A 8 -0.70 13.39 -22.74
CA HIS A 8 -0.25 13.65 -24.12
C HIS A 8 0.56 14.93 -24.29
N VAL A 9 0.15 16.01 -23.61
CA VAL A 9 0.71 17.37 -23.83
C VAL A 9 1.48 17.87 -22.60
N GLY A 10 1.53 17.09 -21.50
CA GLY A 10 2.22 17.50 -20.27
C GLY A 10 1.60 18.69 -19.52
N VAL A 11 0.51 19.26 -20.02
CA VAL A 11 -0.13 20.44 -19.42
C VAL A 11 -0.76 20.12 -18.06
N TRP A 12 -0.45 20.94 -17.06
CA TRP A 12 -1.04 20.85 -15.73
C TRP A 12 -2.43 21.47 -15.69
N LYS A 13 -3.44 20.68 -15.31
CA LYS A 13 -4.83 21.13 -15.21
C LYS A 13 -5.32 20.99 -13.77
N ARG A 14 -5.98 22.04 -13.26
CA ARG A 14 -6.70 21.97 -11.98
C ARG A 14 -7.96 21.12 -12.15
N ARG A 15 -8.14 20.14 -11.28
CA ARG A 15 -9.27 19.20 -11.32
C ARG A 15 -9.80 18.97 -9.91
N PHE A 16 -11.11 18.79 -9.82
CA PHE A 16 -11.74 18.36 -8.59
C PHE A 16 -11.61 16.85 -8.48
N PHE A 17 -11.02 16.37 -7.39
CA PHE A 17 -10.79 14.96 -7.12
C PHE A 17 -11.65 14.53 -5.93
N ARG A 18 -12.23 13.33 -6.03
CA ARG A 18 -12.92 12.66 -4.92
C ARG A 18 -12.41 11.25 -4.81
N PHE A 19 -12.09 10.86 -3.58
CA PHE A 19 -11.72 9.50 -3.24
C PHE A 19 -12.80 8.90 -2.34
N ASP A 20 -13.26 7.70 -2.69
CA ASP A 20 -14.34 6.98 -1.98
C ASP A 20 -13.83 5.73 -1.24
N GLY A 21 -12.51 5.63 -1.01
CA GLY A 21 -11.87 4.46 -0.43
C GLY A 21 -11.56 3.36 -1.45
N LYS A 22 -12.15 3.40 -2.65
CA LYS A 22 -11.99 2.37 -3.70
C LYS A 22 -11.26 2.90 -4.93
N ALA A 23 -11.71 4.03 -5.43
CA ALA A 23 -11.18 4.63 -6.65
C ALA A 23 -11.12 6.16 -6.54
N LEU A 24 -10.04 6.70 -7.07
CA LEU A 24 -9.85 8.13 -7.17
C LEU A 24 -10.47 8.63 -8.48
N ARG A 25 -11.49 9.49 -8.38
CA ARG A 25 -12.21 10.04 -9.54
C ARG A 25 -11.99 11.52 -9.66
N TYR A 26 -11.99 12.05 -10.88
CA TYR A 26 -11.86 13.48 -11.08
C TYR A 26 -12.79 14.07 -12.13
N TRP A 27 -13.13 15.35 -11.93
CA TRP A 27 -13.99 16.16 -12.78
C TRP A 27 -13.33 17.48 -13.12
N LYS A 28 -13.90 18.20 -14.09
CA LYS A 28 -13.45 19.56 -14.44
C LYS A 28 -13.61 20.52 -13.25
N SER A 29 -14.73 20.42 -12.53
CA SER A 29 -15.05 21.23 -11.34
C SER A 29 -15.83 20.41 -10.30
N LEU A 30 -16.07 21.03 -9.14
CA LEU A 30 -16.95 20.49 -8.10
C LEU A 30 -18.41 20.41 -8.58
N ASP A 31 -18.89 21.43 -9.28
CA ASP A 31 -20.28 21.49 -9.78
C ASP A 31 -20.59 20.32 -10.71
N ASN A 32 -19.66 19.96 -11.61
CA ASN A 32 -19.80 18.77 -12.45
C ASN A 32 -19.96 17.49 -11.62
N ALA A 33 -19.24 17.37 -10.51
CA ALA A 33 -19.34 16.22 -9.62
C ALA A 33 -20.67 16.20 -8.85
N GLN A 34 -21.13 17.36 -8.37
CA GLN A 34 -22.41 17.51 -7.66
C GLN A 34 -23.61 17.28 -8.58
N ALA A 35 -23.54 17.76 -9.81
CA ALA A 35 -24.50 17.49 -10.87
C ALA A 35 -24.47 16.03 -11.39
N LYS A 36 -23.71 15.14 -10.73
CA LYS A 36 -23.57 13.71 -11.05
C LYS A 36 -23.14 13.45 -12.51
N GLN A 37 -22.42 14.39 -13.13
CA GLN A 37 -21.85 14.16 -14.46
C GLN A 37 -20.79 13.05 -14.39
N PRO A 38 -20.56 12.30 -15.49
CA PRO A 38 -19.53 11.28 -15.51
C PRO A 38 -18.14 11.88 -15.22
N PRO A 39 -17.30 11.18 -14.43
CA PRO A 39 -15.94 11.63 -14.18
C PRO A 39 -15.13 11.65 -15.47
N ARG A 40 -14.14 12.55 -15.53
CA ARG A 40 -13.18 12.62 -16.63
C ARG A 40 -12.10 11.56 -16.55
N GLY A 41 -11.92 10.95 -15.39
CA GLY A 41 -11.10 9.77 -15.24
C GLY A 41 -11.36 9.10 -13.91
N VAL A 42 -11.10 7.79 -13.89
CA VAL A 42 -11.25 6.91 -12.74
C VAL A 42 -9.94 6.14 -12.59
N LEU A 43 -9.25 6.34 -11.48
CA LEU A 43 -8.03 5.64 -11.14
C LEU A 43 -8.40 4.60 -10.08
N ARG A 44 -8.33 3.32 -10.46
CA ARG A 44 -8.42 2.21 -9.51
C ARG A 44 -7.06 2.07 -8.83
N LEU A 45 -7.06 1.82 -7.53
CA LEU A 45 -5.82 1.72 -6.74
C LEU A 45 -5.29 0.28 -6.65
N GLU A 46 -5.97 -0.67 -7.26
CA GLU A 46 -5.52 -2.05 -7.35
C GLU A 46 -4.19 -2.14 -8.11
N GLY A 47 -3.17 -2.71 -7.46
CA GLY A 47 -1.83 -2.83 -8.04
C GLY A 47 -1.05 -1.51 -8.18
N CYS A 48 -1.60 -0.39 -7.70
CA CYS A 48 -0.94 0.91 -7.74
C CYS A 48 0.01 1.11 -6.55
N PHE A 49 1.02 1.96 -6.75
CA PHE A 49 1.89 2.47 -5.68
C PHE A 49 1.82 3.99 -5.64
N VAL A 50 1.68 4.60 -4.46
CA VAL A 50 1.66 6.06 -4.33
C VAL A 50 2.96 6.55 -3.71
N LEU A 51 3.72 7.31 -4.49
CA LEU A 51 5.04 7.80 -4.15
C LEU A 51 5.02 9.30 -3.91
N ALA A 52 5.68 9.75 -2.84
CA ALA A 52 5.94 11.17 -2.61
C ALA A 52 6.95 11.69 -3.64
N GLY A 53 6.73 12.91 -4.12
CA GLY A 53 7.68 13.63 -4.96
C GLY A 53 8.25 14.86 -4.25
N ARG A 54 9.11 15.59 -4.96
CA ARG A 54 9.58 16.91 -4.52
C ARG A 54 8.40 17.90 -4.46
N GLU A 55 8.52 18.91 -3.61
CA GLU A 55 7.46 19.91 -3.37
C GLU A 55 6.14 19.23 -2.93
N ASN A 56 4.99 19.82 -3.28
CA ASN A 56 3.66 19.28 -3.00
C ASN A 56 3.24 18.19 -4.02
N ARG A 57 4.20 17.59 -4.74
CA ARG A 57 3.94 16.59 -5.79
C ARG A 57 3.88 15.17 -5.23
N PHE A 58 3.06 14.34 -5.84
CA PHE A 58 3.04 12.90 -5.65
C PHE A 58 2.66 12.20 -6.94
N VAL A 59 3.00 10.91 -7.06
CA VAL A 59 2.76 10.10 -8.25
C VAL A 59 2.04 8.85 -7.86
N ILE A 60 0.96 8.53 -8.57
CA ILE A 60 0.33 7.21 -8.51
C ILE A 60 0.92 6.41 -9.67
N LYS A 61 1.81 5.47 -9.33
CA LYS A 61 2.39 4.51 -10.26
C LYS A 61 1.33 3.50 -10.66
N ALA A 62 1.08 3.43 -11.94
CA ALA A 62 0.09 2.52 -12.50
C ALA A 62 0.63 1.07 -12.50
N PRO A 63 -0.26 0.05 -12.42
CA PRO A 63 0.14 -1.33 -12.64
C PRO A 63 0.61 -1.52 -14.09
N ALA A 64 1.33 -2.60 -14.38
CA ALA A 64 1.89 -2.88 -15.71
C ALA A 64 0.85 -2.87 -16.86
N SER A 65 -0.43 -3.07 -16.55
CA SER A 65 -1.54 -3.00 -17.50
C SER A 65 -1.94 -1.57 -17.91
N ASN A 66 -1.48 -0.54 -17.20
CA ASN A 66 -1.72 0.86 -17.52
C ASN A 66 -0.37 1.57 -17.73
N PRO A 67 -0.08 2.05 -18.96
CA PRO A 67 1.23 2.60 -19.30
C PRO A 67 1.47 4.01 -18.73
N PHE A 68 0.45 4.64 -18.12
CA PHE A 68 0.55 6.04 -17.70
C PHE A 68 0.48 6.18 -16.18
N ASP A 69 1.57 6.71 -15.64
CA ASP A 69 1.61 7.23 -14.28
C ASP A 69 0.75 8.49 -14.14
N GLU A 70 0.27 8.71 -12.93
CA GLU A 70 -0.59 9.84 -12.60
C GLU A 70 0.14 10.81 -11.68
N GLU A 71 0.71 11.86 -12.28
CA GLU A 71 1.41 12.94 -11.57
C GLU A 71 0.43 14.01 -11.08
N LEU A 72 0.45 14.24 -9.76
CA LEU A 72 -0.47 15.13 -9.05
C LEU A 72 0.30 16.10 -8.16
N VAL A 73 -0.21 17.32 -8.03
CA VAL A 73 0.31 18.34 -7.11
C VAL A 73 -0.83 18.85 -6.22
N ALA A 74 -0.61 18.78 -4.91
CA ALA A 74 -1.50 19.29 -3.88
C ALA A 74 -1.25 20.78 -3.59
N ALA A 75 -2.15 21.43 -2.85
CA ALA A 75 -1.97 22.85 -2.50
C ALA A 75 -0.86 23.06 -1.47
N SER A 76 -0.62 22.07 -0.60
CA SER A 76 0.40 22.10 0.45
C SER A 76 1.01 20.71 0.68
N ALA A 77 2.13 20.67 1.40
CA ALA A 77 2.77 19.41 1.79
C ALA A 77 1.86 18.58 2.71
N GLN A 78 1.13 19.24 3.62
CA GLN A 78 0.15 18.60 4.47
C GLN A 78 -0.98 17.94 3.67
N GLU A 79 -1.53 18.65 2.66
CA GLU A 79 -2.53 18.06 1.76
C GLU A 79 -1.95 16.88 0.97
N ARG A 80 -0.73 17.02 0.43
CA ARG A 80 -0.02 15.95 -0.28
C ARG A 80 0.06 14.70 0.61
N ASP A 81 0.52 14.85 1.85
CA ASP A 81 0.71 13.73 2.76
C ASP A 81 -0.62 13.08 3.18
N ALA A 82 -1.68 13.88 3.36
CA ALA A 82 -3.02 13.38 3.59
C ALA A 82 -3.53 12.54 2.40
N TRP A 83 -3.32 13.00 1.17
CA TRP A 83 -3.63 12.24 -0.04
C TRP A 83 -2.83 10.94 -0.13
N ILE A 84 -1.51 11.00 0.03
CA ILE A 84 -0.63 9.82 -0.02
C ILE A 84 -1.07 8.79 1.01
N ARG A 85 -1.32 9.22 2.26
CA ARG A 85 -1.76 8.32 3.34
C ARG A 85 -3.07 7.62 2.99
N ALA A 86 -4.08 8.38 2.56
CA ALA A 86 -5.39 7.83 2.23
C ALA A 86 -5.32 6.86 1.04
N LEU A 87 -4.58 7.20 -0.01
CA LEU A 87 -4.48 6.38 -1.21
C LEU A 87 -3.63 5.12 -0.97
N ASN A 88 -2.51 5.22 -0.25
CA ASN A 88 -1.69 4.06 0.10
C ASN A 88 -2.42 3.10 1.04
N ALA A 89 -3.21 3.60 1.99
CA ALA A 89 -4.01 2.75 2.85
C ALA A 89 -4.97 1.86 2.04
N ALA A 90 -5.67 2.45 1.07
CA ALA A 90 -6.57 1.69 0.20
C ALA A 90 -5.83 0.77 -0.77
N ALA A 91 -4.73 1.22 -1.39
CA ALA A 91 -3.92 0.37 -2.26
C ALA A 91 -3.37 -0.86 -1.50
N LEU A 92 -3.00 -0.69 -0.23
CA LEU A 92 -2.61 -1.79 0.66
C LEU A 92 -3.79 -2.73 0.94
N GLN A 93 -4.97 -2.21 1.25
CA GLN A 93 -6.16 -3.03 1.47
C GLN A 93 -6.50 -3.90 0.25
N TYR A 94 -6.37 -3.36 -0.96
CA TYR A 94 -6.54 -4.15 -2.19
C TYR A 94 -5.50 -5.27 -2.30
N ARG A 95 -4.22 -4.97 -2.02
CA ARG A 95 -3.16 -5.99 -2.07
C ARG A 95 -3.38 -7.09 -1.05
N LEU A 96 -3.79 -6.75 0.17
CA LEU A 96 -4.11 -7.74 1.20
C LEU A 96 -5.30 -8.61 0.79
N ALA A 97 -6.40 -7.99 0.33
CA ALA A 97 -7.57 -8.73 -0.13
C ALA A 97 -7.26 -9.64 -1.32
N SER A 98 -6.41 -9.21 -2.25
CA SER A 98 -5.98 -10.03 -3.39
C SER A 98 -5.02 -11.15 -2.97
N ALA A 99 -4.10 -10.90 -2.04
CA ALA A 99 -3.22 -11.93 -1.50
C ALA A 99 -4.02 -13.03 -0.76
N SER A 100 -5.02 -12.66 0.03
CA SER A 100 -5.92 -13.61 0.69
C SER A 100 -6.75 -14.44 -0.29
N ARG A 101 -7.00 -13.94 -1.51
CA ARG A 101 -7.69 -14.71 -2.56
C ARG A 101 -6.75 -15.60 -3.37
N GLN A 102 -5.50 -15.18 -3.53
CA GLN A 102 -4.51 -15.93 -4.31
C GLN A 102 -3.93 -17.10 -3.52
N VAL A 103 -3.99 -17.04 -2.19
CA VAL A 103 -3.73 -18.17 -1.31
C VAL A 103 -5.06 -18.72 -0.82
N ASP A 104 -5.73 -19.50 -1.67
CA ASP A 104 -6.72 -20.47 -1.19
C ASP A 104 -5.95 -21.56 -0.45
N LEU A 105 -5.54 -21.23 0.77
CA LEU A 105 -4.58 -21.99 1.57
C LEU A 105 -5.12 -23.40 1.82
N GLU A 106 -6.42 -23.51 2.07
CA GLU A 106 -7.15 -24.77 2.19
C GLU A 106 -6.93 -25.62 0.94
N ARG A 107 -7.32 -25.10 -0.23
CA ARG A 107 -7.18 -25.83 -1.49
C ARG A 107 -5.72 -26.18 -1.83
N PHE A 108 -4.78 -25.30 -1.54
CA PHE A 108 -3.36 -25.57 -1.73
C PHE A 108 -2.85 -26.69 -0.81
N LEU A 109 -3.17 -26.62 0.49
CA LEU A 109 -2.75 -27.62 1.47
C LEU A 109 -3.45 -28.97 1.25
N GLU A 110 -4.72 -28.96 0.85
CA GLU A 110 -5.45 -30.14 0.41
C GLU A 110 -4.75 -30.79 -0.79
N SER A 111 -4.38 -30.01 -1.81
CA SER A 111 -3.67 -30.53 -3.00
C SER A 111 -2.28 -31.13 -2.68
N LYS A 112 -1.69 -30.74 -1.54
CA LYS A 112 -0.42 -31.27 -1.03
C LYS A 112 -0.59 -32.39 -0.03
N GLY A 113 -1.83 -32.76 0.32
CA GLY A 113 -2.12 -33.76 1.35
C GLY A 113 -1.73 -33.32 2.76
N LEU A 114 -1.48 -32.02 2.97
CA LEU A 114 -1.00 -31.46 4.25
C LEU A 114 -2.15 -30.95 5.13
N TRP A 115 -3.37 -30.82 4.57
CA TRP A 115 -4.51 -30.26 5.29
C TRP A 115 -4.91 -31.06 6.53
N GLY A 116 -4.97 -32.39 6.42
CA GLY A 116 -5.28 -33.27 7.56
C GLY A 116 -4.29 -33.12 8.73
N THR A 117 -3.01 -32.94 8.43
CA THR A 117 -1.97 -32.71 9.46
C THR A 117 -2.16 -31.38 10.18
N VAL A 118 -2.62 -30.34 9.47
CA VAL A 118 -2.91 -29.02 10.06
C VAL A 118 -4.15 -29.08 10.96
N GLU A 119 -5.20 -29.80 10.54
CA GLU A 119 -6.39 -30.01 11.36
C GLU A 119 -6.10 -30.78 12.64
N GLU A 120 -5.27 -31.84 12.54
CA GLU A 120 -4.85 -32.63 13.69
C GLU A 120 -4.01 -31.79 14.68
N ALA A 121 -3.03 -31.02 14.17
CA ALA A 121 -2.25 -30.10 14.99
C ALA A 121 -3.10 -29.01 15.66
N ARG A 122 -4.12 -28.50 14.96
CA ARG A 122 -5.07 -27.51 15.50
C ARG A 122 -5.94 -28.12 16.61
N ALA A 123 -6.40 -29.36 16.45
CA ALA A 123 -7.15 -30.07 17.47
C ALA A 123 -6.31 -30.29 18.73
N ILE A 124 -5.05 -30.70 18.59
CA ILE A 124 -4.11 -30.87 19.71
C ILE A 124 -3.87 -29.53 20.44
N ALA A 125 -3.62 -28.45 19.70
CA ALA A 125 -3.41 -27.12 20.28
C ALA A 125 -4.65 -26.61 21.02
N SER A 126 -5.85 -26.83 20.47
CA SER A 126 -7.12 -26.47 21.12
C SER A 126 -7.36 -27.28 22.39
N ALA A 127 -7.07 -28.59 22.36
CA ALA A 127 -7.17 -29.45 23.53
C ALA A 127 -6.21 -28.99 24.63
N ALA A 128 -4.95 -28.72 24.29
CA ALA A 128 -3.94 -28.22 25.24
C ALA A 128 -4.33 -26.87 25.86
N ALA A 129 -4.92 -25.95 25.09
CA ALA A 129 -5.42 -24.68 25.59
C ALA A 129 -6.61 -24.87 26.56
N SER A 130 -7.51 -25.80 26.28
CA SER A 130 -8.62 -26.14 27.17
C SER A 130 -8.17 -26.82 28.46
N THR A 131 -7.11 -27.65 28.43
CA THR A 131 -6.54 -28.28 29.62
C THR A 131 -5.79 -27.28 30.51
N ALA A 132 -5.10 -26.29 29.91
CA ALA A 132 -4.44 -25.22 30.64
C ALA A 132 -5.42 -24.30 31.38
N SER A 133 -6.63 -24.08 30.83
CA SER A 133 -7.67 -23.30 31.50
C SER A 133 -8.40 -24.02 32.64
N SER A 134 -8.25 -25.34 32.80
CA SER A 134 -8.94 -26.11 33.85
C SER A 134 -8.07 -26.44 35.07
N SER A 135 -6.81 -25.99 35.10
CA SER A 135 -5.86 -26.31 36.16
C SER A 135 -5.54 -25.09 37.03
N GLY A 136 -6.25 -24.95 38.16
CA GLY A 136 -5.68 -24.36 39.38
C GLY A 136 -6.18 -22.98 39.81
N ILE A 137 -7.23 -22.99 40.65
CA ILE A 137 -7.49 -22.00 41.70
C ILE A 137 -6.79 -22.46 43.00
N HIS A 138 -6.38 -21.50 43.84
CA HIS A 138 -6.05 -21.54 45.29
C HIS A 138 -4.58 -21.78 45.70
N GLU A 139 -3.88 -20.76 46.25
CA GLU A 139 -3.62 -20.59 47.70
C GLU A 139 -2.90 -19.25 47.99
N SER A 140 -3.00 -18.78 49.24
CA SER A 140 -2.94 -17.40 49.72
C SER A 140 -1.74 -17.09 50.64
N VAL A 141 -1.25 -15.83 50.57
CA VAL A 141 -0.67 -14.95 51.64
C VAL A 141 0.64 -15.38 52.35
N GLY A 142 1.61 -14.45 52.39
CA GLY A 142 2.71 -14.47 53.39
C GLY A 142 3.92 -13.57 53.10
N GLU A 143 3.85 -12.32 53.56
CA GLU A 143 4.91 -11.38 54.02
C GLU A 143 6.36 -11.33 53.44
N SER A 144 6.72 -10.10 53.01
CA SER A 144 8.06 -9.46 53.06
C SER A 144 8.47 -9.15 54.53
N PRO A 145 9.75 -8.85 54.91
CA PRO A 145 10.59 -7.87 54.20
C PRO A 145 12.14 -7.94 54.35
N LEU A 146 12.79 -6.98 53.66
CA LEU A 146 14.15 -6.40 53.83
C LEU A 146 15.36 -7.14 53.19
N GLY A 147 15.95 -6.53 52.16
CA GLY A 147 17.32 -6.78 51.67
C GLY A 147 18.35 -5.85 52.34
N PRO A 148 19.48 -5.49 51.69
CA PRO A 148 20.32 -6.16 50.67
C PRO A 148 21.81 -6.25 51.17
N PRO A 149 22.87 -6.57 50.38
CA PRO A 149 23.39 -5.69 49.30
C PRO A 149 24.01 -6.38 48.05
N VAL A 150 24.03 -5.60 46.96
CA VAL A 150 25.05 -5.46 45.90
C VAL A 150 25.99 -6.64 45.59
N SER A 151 25.95 -7.09 44.32
CA SER A 151 27.16 -7.25 43.49
C SER A 151 26.82 -7.24 42.00
N THR A 152 27.61 -6.44 41.30
CA THR A 152 27.69 -6.19 39.87
C THR A 152 28.09 -7.43 39.07
N GLY A 153 27.46 -7.64 37.92
CA GLY A 153 27.85 -8.66 36.96
C GLY A 153 27.17 -8.42 35.62
N ASP A 154 27.93 -7.85 34.69
CA ASP A 154 27.56 -7.52 33.32
C ASP A 154 27.06 -8.74 32.53
N SER A 155 25.99 -8.58 31.76
CA SER A 155 25.73 -9.30 30.49
C SER A 155 24.52 -8.70 29.79
N GLU A 156 24.74 -7.56 29.13
CA GLU A 156 23.77 -6.92 28.25
C GLU A 156 23.66 -7.73 26.94
N ALA A 157 22.65 -8.60 26.88
CA ALA A 157 22.31 -9.33 25.66
C ALA A 157 21.62 -8.38 24.67
N HIS A 158 22.40 -7.80 23.76
CA HIS A 158 21.88 -7.08 22.60
C HIS A 158 21.10 -8.02 21.68
N ALA A 159 19.77 -7.97 21.77
CA ALA A 159 18.89 -8.47 20.73
C ALA A 159 19.06 -7.61 19.46
N ARG A 160 19.87 -8.10 18.51
CA ARG A 160 19.95 -7.55 17.15
C ARG A 160 18.64 -7.84 16.42
N ALA A 161 17.71 -6.90 16.46
CA ALA A 161 16.66 -6.80 15.47
C ALA A 161 17.29 -6.44 14.12
N GLY A 162 17.25 -7.37 13.16
CA GLY A 162 17.72 -7.16 11.79
C GLY A 162 16.89 -6.10 11.09
N SER A 163 17.33 -4.84 11.16
CA SER A 163 16.83 -3.76 10.33
C SER A 163 17.41 -3.91 8.92
N VAL A 164 16.60 -4.36 7.96
CA VAL A 164 16.95 -4.33 6.54
C VAL A 164 16.75 -2.89 6.05
N LEU A 165 17.82 -2.11 6.13
CA LEU A 165 17.92 -0.82 5.45
C LEU A 165 18.08 -1.10 3.95
N LEU A 166 17.01 -0.91 3.18
CA LEU A 166 17.09 -0.81 1.73
C LEU A 166 17.90 0.45 1.39
N ARG A 167 19.19 0.28 1.07
CA ARG A 167 19.97 1.30 0.37
C ARG A 167 19.32 1.54 -0.98
N VAL A 168 18.66 2.68 -1.12
CA VAL A 168 18.31 3.24 -2.43
C VAL A 168 19.60 3.76 -3.02
N SER A 169 20.12 3.09 -4.06
CA SER A 169 21.18 3.63 -4.90
C SER A 169 20.64 4.85 -5.63
N GLU A 170 21.26 6.01 -5.39
CA GLU A 170 21.07 7.20 -6.23
C GLU A 170 21.84 7.01 -7.53
N GLU A 171 21.30 6.20 -8.43
CA GLU A 171 21.76 6.19 -9.82
C GLU A 171 21.10 7.38 -10.56
N PRO A 172 21.87 8.25 -11.21
CA PRO A 172 21.33 9.30 -12.08
C PRO A 172 20.52 8.66 -13.21
N TRP A 173 19.23 8.98 -13.28
CA TRP A 173 18.35 8.49 -14.34
C TRP A 173 18.73 9.16 -15.68
N GLU A 174 19.15 8.35 -16.64
CA GLU A 174 19.23 8.75 -18.06
C GLU A 174 17.82 8.60 -18.68
N PRO A 175 17.24 9.65 -19.31
CA PRO A 175 16.02 9.53 -20.08
C PRO A 175 16.25 8.56 -21.26
N ARG A 176 15.59 7.40 -21.24
CA ARG A 176 15.46 6.57 -22.45
C ARG A 176 14.71 7.39 -23.51
N GLN A 177 15.44 7.88 -24.51
CA GLN A 177 14.85 8.57 -25.65
C GLN A 177 13.96 7.58 -26.41
N GLY A 178 12.64 7.78 -26.31
CA GLY A 178 11.67 7.10 -27.15
C GLY A 178 11.80 7.59 -28.59
N ILE A 179 11.98 6.64 -29.51
CA ILE A 179 12.06 6.87 -30.95
C ILE A 179 10.75 7.52 -31.42
N LEU A 180 10.87 8.74 -31.98
CA LEU A 180 9.78 9.45 -32.64
C LEU A 180 9.54 8.81 -34.02
N VAL A 181 8.54 7.94 -34.14
CA VAL A 181 8.06 7.49 -35.45
C VAL A 181 7.12 8.55 -36.01
N VAL A 182 7.67 9.46 -36.83
CA VAL A 182 6.88 10.40 -37.64
C VAL A 182 6.29 9.62 -38.81
N THR A 183 5.01 9.25 -38.71
CA THR A 183 4.26 8.80 -39.88
C THR A 183 3.65 10.01 -40.57
N GLY A 184 4.31 10.47 -41.64
CA GLY A 184 3.77 11.48 -42.54
C GLY A 184 2.54 10.95 -43.26
N ARG A 185 1.46 11.75 -43.28
CA ARG A 185 0.34 11.56 -44.22
C ARG A 185 0.30 12.70 -45.21
N ARG A 186 0.34 12.29 -46.47
CA ARG A 186 0.28 13.06 -47.71
C ARG A 186 -0.84 14.10 -47.70
N ALA A 187 -0.48 15.29 -48.15
CA ALA A 187 -1.42 16.23 -48.76
C ALA A 187 -2.06 15.55 -49.98
N LEU A 188 -3.39 15.50 -49.99
CA LEU A 188 -4.16 15.31 -51.21
C LEU A 188 -4.59 16.70 -51.67
N HIS A 189 -3.95 17.18 -52.73
CA HIS A 189 -4.60 18.07 -53.69
C HIS A 189 -5.80 17.34 -54.30
N ASN A 190 -6.91 18.04 -54.51
CA ASN A 190 -7.62 18.03 -55.78
C ASN A 190 -8.62 19.19 -55.85
N PHE A 191 -8.50 19.88 -56.97
CA PHE A 191 -9.42 20.74 -57.74
C PHE A 191 -10.82 21.04 -57.17
#